data_AF-A0A1Q3N3N4-F1
#
_entry.id   AF-A0A1Q3N3N4-F1
#
_cell.length_a   1.000
_cell.length_b   1.000
_cell.length_c   1.000
_cell.angle_alpha   90.00
_cell.angle_beta   90.00
_cell.angle_gamma   90.00
#
_symmetry.space_group_name_H-M   'P 1'
#
loop_
_entity.id
_entity.type
_entity.pdbx_description
1 polymer ?
#
loop_
_entity_poly.entity_id
_entity_poly.type
_entity_poly.pdbx_seq_one_letter_code
_entity_poly.pdbx_strand_id
1 'polypeptide(L)'
;MTSEHIYMSPADDSVEIGINKDYWWISNVNWNGTLLKVYDTLGARAGMEFVYEHEYFTIVRKESNMLKIKCNRNAGNTENILFVQLQAGNCFGGFKLTQAAP
;
A
#
# COMPACT_ATOMS: atom_id res chain seq x y z
N MET A 1 -14.96 -2.30 2.49
CA MET A 1 -14.00 -1.28 2.97
C MET A 1 -14.04 -0.11 2.00
N THR A 2 -13.52 1.04 2.37
CA THR A 2 -13.38 2.16 1.42
C THR A 2 -12.18 1.94 0.52
N SER A 3 -12.22 2.57 -0.66
CA SER A 3 -11.09 2.66 -1.58
C SER A 3 -10.67 4.11 -1.68
N GLU A 4 -9.39 4.38 -1.46
CA GLU A 4 -8.84 5.73 -1.52
C GLU A 4 -7.85 5.86 -2.68
N HIS A 5 -7.75 7.06 -3.25
CA HIS A 5 -6.73 7.39 -4.24
C HIS A 5 -5.86 8.51 -3.70
N ILE A 6 -4.56 8.23 -3.59
CA ILE A 6 -3.52 9.12 -3.10
C ILE A 6 -2.68 9.58 -4.29
N TYR A 7 -2.39 10.87 -4.32
CA TYR A 7 -1.51 11.47 -5.31
C TYR A 7 -0.23 11.96 -4.64
N MET A 8 0.91 11.61 -5.21
CA MET A 8 2.23 12.04 -4.77
C MET A 8 2.96 12.75 -5.90
N SER A 9 3.71 13.78 -5.56
CA SER A 9 4.68 14.38 -6.46
C SER A 9 5.83 13.39 -6.75
N PRO A 10 6.63 13.62 -7.80
CA PRO A 10 7.75 12.75 -8.15
C PRO A 10 8.81 12.65 -7.05
N ALA A 11 8.89 13.66 -6.18
CA ALA A 11 9.89 13.79 -5.12
C ALA A 11 9.35 13.48 -3.71
N ASP A 12 8.05 13.21 -3.56
CA ASP A 12 7.49 12.88 -2.25
C ASP A 12 8.06 11.54 -1.76
N ASP A 13 8.52 11.53 -0.50
CA ASP A 13 9.21 10.38 0.11
C ASP A 13 8.24 9.37 0.74
N SER A 14 7.17 9.83 1.39
CA SER A 14 6.24 8.93 2.06
C SER A 14 4.85 9.50 2.27
N VAL A 15 3.90 8.60 2.51
CA VAL A 15 2.53 8.92 2.92
C VAL A 15 2.10 7.97 4.05
N GLU A 16 1.25 8.47 4.93
CA GLU A 16 0.63 7.70 6.00
C GLU A 16 -0.88 7.60 5.74
N ILE A 17 -1.41 6.39 5.86
CA ILE A 17 -2.78 6.03 5.50
C ILE A 17 -3.42 5.41 6.73
N GLY A 18 -4.46 6.06 7.24
CA GLY A 18 -5.26 5.57 8.34
C GLY A 18 -6.32 4.58 7.85
N ILE A 19 -6.40 3.40 8.46
CA ILE A 19 -7.38 2.38 8.13
C ILE A 19 -8.47 2.37 9.20
N ASN A 20 -9.66 2.84 8.84
CA ASN A 20 -10.81 2.89 9.77
C ASN A 20 -11.56 1.54 9.84
N LYS A 21 -10.85 0.48 10.22
CA LYS A 21 -11.41 -0.86 10.48
C LYS A 21 -10.56 -1.62 11.48
N ASP A 22 -11.23 -2.38 12.33
CA ASP A 22 -10.57 -3.42 13.12
C ASP A 22 -10.51 -4.73 12.32
N TYR A 23 -9.46 -5.53 12.55
CA TYR A 23 -9.28 -6.86 11.94
C TYR A 23 -9.22 -6.91 10.40
N TRP A 24 -8.21 -6.26 9.82
CA TRP A 24 -7.88 -6.33 8.39
C TRP A 24 -6.44 -6.82 8.15
N TRP A 25 -6.20 -7.33 6.94
CA TRP A 25 -4.88 -7.66 6.41
C TRP A 25 -4.71 -7.09 5.00
N ILE A 26 -3.46 -6.93 4.57
CA ILE A 26 -3.14 -6.69 3.16
C ILE A 26 -3.35 -8.01 2.44
N SER A 27 -4.19 -8.07 1.41
CA SER A 27 -4.43 -9.28 0.62
C SER A 27 -3.63 -9.31 -0.67
N ASN A 28 -3.35 -8.14 -1.25
CA ASN A 28 -2.73 -8.03 -2.56
C ASN A 28 -1.90 -6.74 -2.71
N VAL A 29 -0.75 -6.84 -3.38
CA VAL A 29 0.09 -5.70 -3.77
C VAL A 29 0.39 -5.79 -5.27
N ASN A 30 0.05 -4.73 -6.02
CA ASN A 30 0.40 -4.57 -7.43
C ASN A 30 1.23 -3.31 -7.66
N TRP A 31 2.14 -3.39 -8.61
CA TRP A 31 2.96 -2.27 -9.06
C TRP A 31 2.89 -2.13 -10.58
N ASN A 32 2.50 -0.96 -11.08
CA ASN A 32 2.36 -0.68 -12.52
C ASN A 32 1.57 -1.77 -13.27
N GLY A 33 0.49 -2.27 -12.65
CA GLY A 33 -0.36 -3.34 -13.21
C GLY A 33 0.18 -4.76 -13.04
N THR A 34 1.38 -4.94 -12.50
CA THR A 34 1.96 -6.25 -12.20
C THR A 34 1.64 -6.68 -10.78
N LEU A 35 1.10 -7.88 -10.62
CA LEU A 35 0.89 -8.50 -9.31
C LEU A 35 2.24 -8.93 -8.71
N LEU A 36 2.62 -8.31 -7.59
CA LEU A 36 3.87 -8.61 -6.90
C LEU A 36 3.68 -9.63 -5.79
N LYS A 37 2.59 -9.52 -5.03
CA LYS A 37 2.38 -10.35 -3.85
C LYS A 37 0.91 -10.56 -3.54
N VAL A 38 0.60 -11.78 -3.10
CA VAL A 38 -0.69 -12.16 -2.51
C VAL A 38 -0.42 -12.69 -1.11
N TYR A 39 -1.24 -12.28 -0.16
CA TYR A 39 -1.19 -12.72 1.22
C TYR A 39 -2.53 -13.34 1.62
N ASP A 40 -2.47 -14.36 2.46
CA ASP A 40 -3.63 -14.87 3.16
C ASP A 40 -3.84 -14.11 4.49
N THR A 41 -4.83 -14.54 5.27
CA THR A 41 -5.16 -14.00 6.59
C THR A 41 -4.02 -14.06 7.61
N LEU A 42 -3.00 -14.88 7.39
CA LEU A 42 -1.90 -15.13 8.33
C LEU A 42 -0.65 -14.31 7.97
N GLY A 43 -0.42 -14.03 6.69
CA GLY A 43 0.79 -13.35 6.22
C GLY A 43 0.86 -11.83 6.46
N ALA A 44 -0.28 -11.16 6.72
CA ALA A 44 -0.35 -9.71 6.96
C ALA A 44 -1.44 -9.34 8.00
N ARG A 45 -1.63 -10.20 9.01
CA ARG A 45 -2.76 -10.15 9.94
C ARG A 45 -2.85 -8.84 10.74
N ALA A 46 -4.08 -8.51 11.13
CA ALA A 46 -4.35 -7.44 12.09
C ALA A 46 -3.59 -7.55 13.40
N GLY A 47 -2.98 -6.44 13.84
CA GLY A 47 -2.29 -6.34 15.12
C GLY A 47 -0.85 -6.86 15.15
N MET A 48 -0.28 -7.24 14.01
CA MET A 48 1.14 -7.56 13.87
C MET A 48 1.87 -6.48 13.07
N GLU A 49 3.12 -6.22 13.42
CA GLU A 49 4.01 -5.45 12.56
C GLU A 49 4.15 -6.16 11.21
N PHE A 50 4.17 -5.38 10.14
CA PHE A 50 4.32 -5.89 8.79
C PHE A 50 5.25 -4.96 8.02
N VAL A 51 6.19 -5.56 7.31
CA VAL A 51 7.09 -4.86 6.40
C VAL A 51 7.13 -5.62 5.09
N TYR A 52 6.87 -4.91 3.99
CA TYR A 52 7.11 -5.39 2.64
C TYR A 52 8.02 -4.43 1.91
N GLU A 53 9.21 -4.91 1.57
CA GLU A 53 10.22 -4.16 0.83
C GLU A 53 10.20 -4.56 -0.64
N HIS A 54 10.23 -3.56 -1.50
CA HIS A 54 10.42 -3.67 -2.93
C HIS A 54 11.48 -2.64 -3.36
N GLU A 55 12.10 -2.83 -4.52
CA GLU A 55 13.14 -1.91 -5.02
C GLU A 55 12.66 -0.46 -5.26
N TYR A 56 11.34 -0.23 -5.33
CA TYR A 56 10.74 1.10 -5.59
C TYR A 56 9.98 1.68 -4.40
N PHE A 57 9.60 0.85 -3.43
CA PHE A 57 8.77 1.28 -2.31
C PHE A 57 8.88 0.33 -1.11
N THR A 58 8.45 0.80 0.05
CA THR A 58 8.30 -0.01 1.25
C THR A 58 6.93 0.23 1.86
N ILE A 59 6.23 -0.84 2.21
CA ILE A 59 4.98 -0.80 2.98
C ILE A 59 5.30 -1.21 4.40
N VAL A 60 5.00 -0.34 5.36
CA VAL A 60 5.19 -0.60 6.79
C VAL A 60 3.88 -0.45 7.52
N ARG A 61 3.52 -1.45 8.33
CA ARG A 61 2.50 -1.33 9.37
C ARG A 61 3.20 -1.18 10.70
N LYS A 62 3.09 0.01 11.31
CA LYS A 62 3.68 0.28 12.62
C LYS A 62 2.73 0.03 13.79
N GLU A 63 1.41 0.06 13.53
CA GLU A 63 0.36 -0.07 14.55
C GLU A 63 -0.89 -0.74 13.97
N SER A 64 -1.92 -0.99 14.78
CA SER A 64 -3.10 -1.74 14.35
C SER A 64 -3.81 -1.12 13.14
N ASN A 65 -3.84 0.21 12.97
CA ASN A 65 -4.69 0.85 11.97
C ASN A 65 -3.96 1.89 11.10
N MET A 66 -2.63 1.80 10.96
CA MET A 66 -1.86 2.73 10.13
C MET A 66 -0.88 2.00 9.22
N LEU A 67 -0.88 2.40 7.95
CA LEU A 67 0.15 2.04 6.98
C LEU A 67 1.00 3.27 6.63
N LYS A 68 2.31 3.10 6.65
CA LYS A 68 3.26 4.04 6.09
C LYS A 68 3.81 3.46 4.80
N ILE A 69 3.68 4.21 3.72
CA ILE A 69 4.25 3.86 2.42
C ILE A 69 5.42 4.80 2.18
N LYS A 70 6.61 4.25 1.97
CA LYS A 70 7.77 5.00 1.48
C LYS A 70 7.94 4.71 0.00
N CYS A 71 8.16 5.73 -0.80
CA CYS A 71 8.39 5.63 -2.23
C CYS A 71 9.74 6.25 -2.56
N ASN A 72 10.52 5.57 -3.41
CA ASN A 72 11.69 6.20 -3.99
C ASN A 72 11.23 7.33 -4.94
N ARG A 73 12.12 8.30 -5.18
CA ARG A 73 11.86 9.36 -6.17
C ARG A 73 11.54 8.72 -7.52
N ASN A 74 10.46 9.15 -8.16
CA ASN A 74 10.19 8.75 -9.53
C ASN A 74 11.15 9.48 -10.48
N ALA A 75 12.05 8.74 -11.12
CA ALA A 75 12.97 9.26 -12.13
C ALA A 75 12.57 8.86 -13.57
N GLY A 76 11.48 8.08 -13.72
CA GLY A 76 10.96 7.65 -15.01
C GLY A 76 10.13 8.72 -15.69
N ASN A 77 9.83 8.53 -16.98
CA ASN A 77 8.98 9.43 -17.78
C ASN A 77 7.48 9.08 -17.70
N THR A 78 7.10 8.14 -16.85
CA THR A 78 5.72 7.72 -16.62
C THR A 78 5.40 7.74 -15.13
N GLU A 79 4.12 7.82 -14.80
CA GLU A 79 3.66 7.68 -13.42
C GLU A 79 4.00 6.29 -12.86
N ASN A 80 4.28 6.25 -11.56
CA ASN A 80 4.33 5.02 -10.80
C ASN A 80 3.00 4.79 -10.10
N ILE A 81 2.50 3.57 -10.15
CA ILE A 81 1.19 3.20 -9.61
C ILE A 81 1.37 1.99 -8.68
N LEU A 82 1.13 2.22 -7.39
CA LEU A 82 1.00 1.18 -6.39
C LEU A 82 -0.48 0.96 -6.08
N PHE A 83 -0.92 -0.29 -6.12
CA PHE A 83 -2.23 -0.68 -5.62
C PHE A 83 -2.08 -1.69 -4.49
N VAL A 84 -2.68 -1.38 -3.34
CA VAL A 84 -2.69 -2.25 -2.17
C VAL A 84 -4.14 -2.57 -1.83
N GLN A 85 -4.49 -3.85 -1.90
CA GLN A 85 -5.79 -4.34 -1.50
C GLN A 85 -5.77 -4.73 -0.02
N LEU A 86 -6.81 -4.31 0.69
CA LEU A 86 -7.06 -4.66 2.07
C LEU A 86 -8.30 -5.55 2.14
N GLN A 87 -8.26 -6.54 3.03
CA GLN A 87 -9.35 -7.49 3.24
C GLN A 87 -9.66 -7.65 4.74
N ALA A 88 -10.95 -7.72 5.06
CA ALA A 88 -11.48 -7.96 6.40
C ALA A 88 -12.68 -8.91 6.25
N GLY A 89 -12.43 -10.21 6.42
CA GLY A 89 -13.39 -11.25 6.05
C GLY A 89 -13.74 -11.17 4.56
N ASN A 90 -15.02 -10.98 4.24
CA ASN A 90 -15.51 -10.86 2.86
C ASN A 90 -15.63 -9.39 2.39
N CYS A 91 -15.13 -8.43 3.17
CA CYS A 91 -15.09 -7.03 2.80
C CYS A 91 -13.74 -6.68 2.17
N PHE A 92 -13.76 -6.16 0.96
CA PHE A 92 -12.57 -5.72 0.23
C PHE A 92 -12.54 -4.19 0.10
N GLY A 93 -11.34 -3.63 -0.03
CA GLY A 93 -11.08 -2.21 -0.25
C GLY A 93 -9.57 -2.00 -0.40
N GLY A 94 -9.08 -0.80 -0.08
CA GLY A 94 -7.65 -0.51 -0.11
C GLY A 94 -7.33 0.86 -0.66
N PHE A 95 -6.20 1.00 -1.32
CA PHE A 95 -5.82 2.27 -1.93
C PHE A 95 -5.03 2.09 -3.21
N LYS A 96 -5.16 3.10 -4.07
CA LYS A 96 -4.27 3.34 -5.20
C LYS A 96 -3.41 4.56 -4.86
N LEU A 97 -2.11 4.44 -5.06
CA LEU A 97 -1.16 5.55 -4.95
C LEU A 97 -0.58 5.79 -6.33
N THR A 98 -0.77 7.00 -6.85
CA THR A 98 -0.17 7.46 -8.09
C THR A 98 0.91 8.50 -7.75
N GLN A 99 2.15 8.19 -8.11
CA GLN A 99 3.27 9.12 -8.02
C GLN A 99 3.57 9.65 -9.41
N ALA A 100 3.51 10.97 -9.58
CA ALA A 100 3.69 11.61 -10.88
C ALA A 100 5.09 11.36 -11.48
N ALA A 101 5.20 11.53 -12.80
CA ALA A 101 6.50 11.66 -13.47
C ALA A 101 7.08 13.08 -13.21
N PRO A 102 8.41 13.25 -13.25
CA PRO A 102 9.10 14.54 -13.10
C PRO A 102 8.59 15.67 -14.00
#